data_AF-A0A436AZI9-F1
#
_entry.id   AF-A0A436AZI9-F1
#
_cell.length_a   1.000
_cell.length_b   1.000
_cell.length_c   1.000
_cell.angle_alpha   90.00
_cell.angle_beta   90.00
_cell.angle_gamma   90.00
#
_symmetry.space_group_name_H-M   'P 1'
#
loop_
_entity.id
_entity.type
_entity.pdbx_description
1 polymer ?
#
loop_
_entity_poly.entity_id
_entity_poly.type
_entity_poly.pdbx_seq_one_letter_code
_entity_poly.pdbx_strand_id
1 'polypeptide(L)'
;PAQFGALKGRVTSFVAALFDPGRSQVNVSLRGLYFSSGTQEGTPIDQVLGAIGRNFGGNSRPHLSGTGKSFFLHDLLTDVIFAESGWVSYDKSAARRAAIVRFGGLGAITLIAAAALGTLALSFASNRSLIASTTLAMGQYRETAAPLLKASTVTDVDLENVIGPLDQLRDLPAGYETGDLPTPLEETFGLSQRERLLSASKTAYR
;
A
#
# COMPACT_ATOMS: atom_id res chain seq x y z
N PRO A 1 55.94 25.74 -6.56
CA PRO A 1 55.37 26.63 -5.51
C PRO A 1 54.94 28.03 -6.02
N ALA A 2 55.82 28.80 -6.66
CA ALA A 2 55.51 30.16 -7.12
C ALA A 2 54.40 30.24 -8.19
N GLN A 3 54.38 29.29 -9.13
CA GLN A 3 53.36 29.24 -10.19
C GLN A 3 51.93 28.94 -9.68
N PHE A 4 51.81 28.16 -8.60
CA PHE A 4 50.51 27.90 -7.96
C PHE A 4 49.98 29.14 -7.21
N GLY A 5 50.89 29.95 -6.66
CA GLY A 5 50.55 31.24 -6.04
C GLY A 5 49.92 32.23 -7.02
N ALA A 6 50.33 32.20 -8.30
CA ALA A 6 49.76 33.07 -9.34
C ALA A 6 48.31 32.71 -9.69
N LEU A 7 47.89 31.46 -9.47
CA LEU A 7 46.52 31.00 -9.76
C LEU A 7 45.53 31.42 -8.68
N LYS A 8 46.00 31.67 -7.45
CA LYS A 8 45.18 32.01 -6.28
C LYS A 8 44.21 33.16 -6.56
N GLY A 9 44.71 34.30 -7.07
CA GLY A 9 43.89 35.50 -7.27
C GLY A 9 42.78 35.31 -8.31
N ARG A 10 43.03 34.53 -9.37
CA ARG A 10 42.04 34.25 -10.42
C ARG A 10 40.95 33.31 -9.90
N VAL A 11 41.34 32.26 -9.19
CA VAL A 11 40.41 31.28 -8.60
C VAL A 11 39.53 31.93 -7.54
N THR A 12 40.10 32.76 -6.65
CA THR A 12 39.31 33.45 -5.61
C THR A 12 38.30 34.41 -6.22
N SER A 13 38.68 35.14 -7.27
CA SER A 13 37.77 36.07 -7.95
C SER A 13 36.63 35.34 -8.67
N PHE A 14 36.92 34.20 -9.30
CA PHE A 14 35.92 33.36 -9.96
C PHE A 14 34.92 32.77 -8.95
N VAL A 15 35.41 32.19 -7.86
CA VAL A 15 34.55 31.63 -6.80
C VAL A 15 33.69 32.72 -6.17
N ALA A 16 34.27 33.88 -5.84
CA ALA A 16 33.51 34.99 -5.27
C ALA A 16 32.39 35.49 -6.19
N ALA A 17 32.61 35.53 -7.51
CA ALA A 17 31.60 35.92 -8.47
C ALA A 17 30.47 34.88 -8.64
N LEU A 18 30.79 33.59 -8.50
CA LEU A 18 29.82 32.50 -8.65
C LEU A 18 28.87 32.38 -7.45
N PHE A 19 29.37 32.70 -6.25
CA PHE A 19 28.61 32.67 -4.99
C PHE A 19 28.17 34.07 -4.53
N ASP A 20 28.13 35.06 -5.44
CA ASP A 20 27.65 36.40 -5.12
C ASP A 20 26.17 36.34 -4.67
N PRO A 21 25.86 36.64 -3.39
CA PRO A 21 24.52 36.55 -2.84
C PRO A 21 23.54 37.53 -3.51
N GLY A 22 24.04 38.56 -4.23
CA GLY A 22 23.20 39.48 -4.99
C GLY A 22 22.67 38.92 -6.31
N ARG A 23 23.20 37.79 -6.81
CA ARG A 23 22.86 37.21 -8.12
C ARG A 23 22.35 35.77 -8.07
N SER A 24 22.59 35.03 -6.99
CA SER A 24 22.18 33.63 -6.88
C SER A 24 20.74 33.48 -6.36
N GLN A 25 19.87 32.89 -7.17
CA GLN A 25 18.50 32.49 -6.77
C GLN A 25 18.46 31.18 -5.97
N VAL A 26 19.60 30.47 -5.87
CA VAL A 26 19.71 29.17 -5.20
C VAL A 26 20.79 29.28 -4.13
N ASN A 27 20.46 28.79 -2.92
CA ASN A 27 21.36 28.81 -1.77
C ASN A 27 22.40 27.68 -1.91
N VAL A 28 23.43 27.91 -2.72
CA VAL A 28 24.50 26.93 -2.97
C VAL A 28 25.63 27.16 -1.96
N SER A 29 26.00 26.13 -1.21
CA SER A 29 27.18 26.14 -0.35
C SER A 29 28.38 25.60 -1.11
N LEU A 30 29.49 26.34 -1.16
CA LEU A 30 30.77 25.81 -1.64
C LEU A 30 31.26 24.72 -0.68
N ARG A 31 31.34 23.46 -1.14
CA ARG A 31 31.79 22.32 -0.32
C ARG A 31 33.31 22.11 -0.39
N GLY A 32 33.92 22.44 -1.52
CA GLY A 32 35.37 22.35 -1.71
C GLY A 32 35.77 22.76 -3.11
N LEU A 33 37.06 23.02 -3.30
CA LEU A 33 37.69 23.26 -4.60
C LEU A 33 38.77 22.20 -4.78
N TYR A 34 38.63 21.37 -5.81
CA TYR A 34 39.54 20.27 -6.10
C TYR A 34 40.29 20.55 -7.41
N PHE A 35 41.60 20.39 -7.39
CA PHE A 35 42.43 20.46 -8.59
C PHE A 35 42.64 19.05 -9.13
N SER A 36 42.04 18.74 -10.28
CA SER A 36 42.27 17.47 -10.99
C SER A 36 43.30 17.65 -12.10
N SER A 37 44.25 16.72 -12.23
CA SER A 37 45.15 16.64 -13.38
C SER A 37 44.70 15.50 -14.29
N GLY A 38 44.27 15.82 -15.51
CA GLY A 38 43.62 14.86 -16.42
C GLY A 38 44.54 14.19 -17.44
N THR A 39 45.66 14.81 -17.80
CA THR A 39 46.54 14.30 -18.88
C THR A 39 47.99 14.70 -18.61
N GLN A 40 48.85 13.72 -18.28
CA GLN A 40 50.29 13.88 -18.48
C GLN A 40 50.65 13.18 -19.79
N GLU A 41 51.08 13.94 -20.79
CA GLU A 41 51.70 13.37 -21.98
C GLU A 41 53.18 13.08 -21.68
N GLY A 42 53.56 11.79 -21.65
CA GLY A 42 54.95 11.33 -21.57
C GLY A 42 55.57 11.24 -20.16
N THR A 43 56.74 10.60 -20.04
CA THR A 43 57.48 10.55 -18.77
C THR A 43 58.08 11.93 -18.45
N PRO A 44 58.18 12.36 -17.17
CA PRO A 44 58.71 13.70 -16.83
C PRO A 44 60.13 13.95 -17.34
N ILE A 45 60.93 12.89 -17.47
CA ILE A 45 62.28 12.93 -18.03
C ILE A 45 62.28 13.32 -19.50
N ASP A 46 61.29 12.85 -20.28
CA ASP A 46 61.20 13.13 -21.73
C ASP A 46 60.78 14.58 -22.02
N GLN A 47 59.98 15.21 -21.15
CA GLN A 47 59.62 16.63 -21.30
C GLN A 47 60.82 17.56 -21.04
N VAL A 48 61.66 17.19 -20.06
CA VAL A 48 62.91 17.92 -19.75
C VAL A 48 63.96 17.68 -20.83
N LEU A 49 64.16 16.42 -21.27
CA LEU A 49 65.06 16.11 -22.39
C LEU A 49 64.59 16.75 -23.70
N GLY A 50 63.28 16.80 -23.96
CA GLY A 50 62.71 17.51 -25.11
C GLY A 50 62.90 19.03 -25.03
N ALA A 51 62.85 19.63 -23.84
CA ALA A 51 63.17 21.04 -23.65
C ALA A 51 64.65 21.35 -23.87
N ILE A 52 65.55 20.44 -23.49
CA ILE A 52 67.00 20.57 -23.71
C ILE A 52 67.35 20.33 -25.19
N GLY A 53 66.75 19.32 -25.84
CA GLY A 53 66.96 19.01 -27.25
C GLY A 53 66.53 20.12 -28.21
N ARG A 54 65.50 20.89 -27.85
CA ARG A 54 65.05 22.07 -28.61
C ARG A 54 66.09 23.21 -28.67
N ASN A 55 66.95 23.33 -27.66
CA ASN A 55 68.02 24.35 -27.65
C ASN A 55 69.26 23.94 -28.46
N PHE A 56 69.37 22.66 -28.88
CA PHE A 56 70.50 22.12 -29.66
C PHE A 56 70.12 21.71 -31.10
N GLY A 57 68.95 22.13 -31.60
CA GLY A 57 68.62 22.06 -33.04
C GLY A 57 68.28 20.67 -33.59
N GLY A 58 67.99 19.67 -32.76
CA GLY A 58 67.63 18.31 -33.20
C GLY A 58 66.11 18.08 -33.28
N ASN A 59 65.64 17.52 -34.40
CA ASN A 59 64.24 17.09 -34.58
C ASN A 59 63.89 15.90 -33.68
N SER A 60 63.44 16.16 -32.45
CA SER A 60 62.89 15.12 -31.56
C SER A 60 61.45 14.78 -31.98
N ARG A 61 61.23 13.56 -32.48
CA ARG A 61 59.87 13.00 -32.66
C ARG A 61 59.27 12.67 -31.29
N PRO A 62 58.03 13.08 -30.98
CA PRO A 62 57.40 12.74 -29.72
C PRO A 62 57.02 11.25 -29.71
N HIS A 63 57.63 10.47 -28.83
CA HIS A 63 57.07 9.17 -28.46
C HIS A 63 55.88 9.41 -27.52
N LEU A 64 54.69 9.40 -28.10
CA LEU A 64 53.43 9.38 -27.35
C LEU A 64 53.14 7.92 -26.94
N SER A 65 53.81 7.43 -25.91
CA SER A 65 53.39 6.21 -25.22
C SER A 65 53.22 6.48 -23.75
N GLY A 66 51.96 6.58 -23.35
CA GLY A 66 51.54 6.68 -21.96
C GLY A 66 50.02 6.68 -21.93
N THR A 67 49.43 5.59 -21.47
CA THR A 67 48.02 5.58 -21.11
C THR A 67 47.82 6.63 -20.03
N GLY A 68 47.01 7.66 -20.32
CA GLY A 68 46.74 8.76 -19.41
C GLY A 68 46.23 8.22 -18.08
N LYS A 69 47.05 8.33 -17.03
CA LYS A 69 46.67 7.96 -15.67
C LYS A 69 45.97 9.15 -15.03
N SER A 70 44.67 9.03 -14.83
CA SER A 70 43.88 9.98 -14.06
C SER A 70 44.18 9.80 -12.58
N PHE A 71 45.10 10.59 -12.05
CA PHE A 71 45.24 10.72 -10.60
C PHE A 71 44.12 11.64 -10.09
N PHE A 72 43.50 11.31 -8.96
CA PHE A 72 42.44 12.08 -8.27
C PHE A 72 40.98 11.95 -8.78
N LEU A 73 40.73 11.35 -9.95
CA LEU A 73 39.36 11.15 -10.44
C LEU A 73 38.64 10.02 -9.69
N HIS A 74 39.38 8.96 -9.35
CA HIS A 74 38.88 7.83 -8.56
C HIS A 74 38.48 8.27 -7.15
N ASP A 75 39.37 8.97 -6.45
CA ASP A 75 39.14 9.40 -5.07
C ASP A 75 38.07 10.49 -4.98
N LEU A 76 38.02 11.43 -5.94
CA LEU A 76 36.94 12.45 -6.00
C LEU A 76 35.56 11.80 -6.17
N LEU A 77 35.44 10.82 -7.08
CA LEU A 77 34.17 10.15 -7.31
C LEU A 77 33.78 9.27 -6.12
N THR A 78 34.72 8.47 -5.60
CA THR A 78 34.44 7.46 -4.59
C THR A 78 34.27 8.07 -3.19
N ASP A 79 35.20 8.94 -2.78
CA ASP A 79 35.28 9.41 -1.39
C ASP A 79 34.50 10.71 -1.14
N VAL A 80 34.19 11.47 -2.20
CA VAL A 80 33.48 12.75 -2.07
C VAL A 80 32.11 12.66 -2.73
N ILE A 81 32.04 12.45 -4.06
CA ILE A 81 30.77 12.56 -4.79
C ILE A 81 29.79 11.42 -4.40
N PHE A 82 30.24 10.17 -4.36
CA PHE A 82 29.38 9.04 -3.98
C PHE A 82 29.11 9.01 -2.48
N ALA A 83 30.11 9.31 -1.65
CA ALA A 83 29.93 9.40 -0.20
C ALA A 83 28.91 10.51 0.20
N GLU A 84 28.88 11.63 -0.52
CA GLU A 84 27.93 12.73 -0.27
C GLU A 84 26.61 12.61 -1.05
N SER A 85 26.46 11.63 -1.94
CA SER A 85 25.26 11.45 -2.77
C SER A 85 23.96 11.24 -1.97
N GLY A 86 24.05 10.83 -0.70
CA GLY A 86 22.92 10.68 0.21
C GLY A 86 22.31 12.01 0.72
N TRP A 87 22.91 13.15 0.41
CA TRP A 87 22.46 14.48 0.89
C TRP A 87 21.50 15.20 -0.06
N VAL A 88 21.27 14.68 -1.26
CA VAL A 88 20.28 15.25 -2.20
C VAL A 88 18.88 14.78 -1.78
N SER A 89 18.23 15.64 -1.00
CA SER A 89 16.77 15.75 -0.82
C SER A 89 16.03 14.53 -0.27
N TYR A 90 16.32 14.15 0.98
CA TYR A 90 15.25 13.58 1.81
C TYR A 90 14.38 14.73 2.34
N ASP A 91 13.40 15.16 1.54
CA ASP A 91 12.36 16.06 2.03
C ASP A 91 11.54 15.30 3.09
N LYS A 92 11.93 15.49 4.36
CA LYS A 92 11.28 14.88 5.53
C LYS A 92 9.79 15.21 5.56
N SER A 93 9.38 16.36 5.02
CA SER A 93 7.97 16.75 4.95
C SER A 93 7.22 15.95 3.89
N ALA A 94 7.82 15.74 2.71
CA ALA A 94 7.27 14.88 1.66
C ALA A 94 7.19 13.42 2.11
N ALA A 95 8.24 12.91 2.76
CA ALA A 95 8.26 11.55 3.32
C ALA A 95 7.18 11.35 4.40
N ARG A 96 6.99 12.34 5.29
CA ARG A 96 5.93 12.30 6.31
C ARG A 96 4.53 12.34 5.70
N ARG A 97 4.31 13.17 4.67
CA ARG A 97 3.02 13.21 3.94
C ARG A 97 2.73 11.87 3.26
N ALA A 98 3.72 11.28 2.59
CA ALA A 98 3.59 9.97 1.97
C ALA A 98 3.27 8.87 3.00
N ALA A 99 3.93 8.90 4.16
CA ALA A 99 3.64 7.98 5.26
C ALA A 99 2.21 8.15 5.80
N ILE A 100 1.76 9.39 6.04
CA ILE A 100 0.39 9.66 6.51
C ILE A 100 -0.65 9.17 5.51
N VAL A 101 -0.46 9.43 4.21
CA VAL A 101 -1.40 8.96 3.17
C VAL A 101 -1.42 7.43 3.13
N ARG A 102 -0.26 6.77 3.19
CA ARG A 102 -0.16 5.31 3.17
C ARG A 102 -0.82 4.67 4.39
N PHE A 103 -0.48 5.13 5.59
CA PHE A 103 -1.05 4.57 6.82
C PHE A 103 -2.51 4.97 7.03
N GLY A 104 -2.90 6.18 6.62
CA GLY A 104 -4.29 6.60 6.60
C GLY A 104 -5.14 5.75 5.64
N GLY A 105 -4.61 5.49 4.43
CA GLY A 105 -5.26 4.59 3.46
C GLY A 105 -5.39 3.16 3.98
N LEU A 106 -4.32 2.58 4.54
CA LEU A 106 -4.36 1.26 5.17
C LEU A 106 -5.34 1.20 6.35
N GLY A 107 -5.39 2.25 7.17
CA GLY A 107 -6.33 2.38 8.27
C GLY A 107 -7.78 2.41 7.78
N ALA A 108 -8.07 3.19 6.75
CA ALA A 108 -9.40 3.26 6.14
C ALA A 108 -9.83 1.91 5.55
N ILE A 109 -8.94 1.22 4.82
CA ILE A 109 -9.22 -0.12 4.28
C ILE A 109 -9.51 -1.11 5.40
N THR A 110 -8.70 -1.11 6.46
CA THR A 110 -8.89 -2.01 7.62
C THR A 110 -10.23 -1.74 8.30
N LEU A 111 -10.61 -0.47 8.47
CA LEU A 111 -11.88 -0.09 9.09
C LEU A 111 -13.08 -0.52 8.25
N ILE A 112 -13.03 -0.30 6.93
CA ILE A 112 -14.08 -0.74 6.00
C ILE A 112 -14.20 -2.27 6.01
N ALA A 113 -13.08 -2.99 5.97
CA ALA A 113 -13.09 -4.45 6.01
C ALA A 113 -13.66 -4.98 7.34
N ALA A 114 -13.29 -4.38 8.47
CA ALA A 114 -13.83 -4.75 9.78
C ALA A 114 -15.34 -4.47 9.87
N ALA A 115 -15.81 -3.34 9.34
CA ALA A 115 -17.24 -3.02 9.29
C ALA A 115 -18.00 -4.03 8.42
N ALA A 116 -17.50 -4.35 7.23
CA ALA A 116 -18.10 -5.36 6.35
C ALA A 116 -18.20 -6.73 7.03
N LEU A 117 -17.12 -7.20 7.64
CA LEU A 117 -17.11 -8.45 8.40
C LEU A 117 -18.08 -8.42 9.60
N GLY A 118 -18.17 -7.28 10.30
CA GLY A 118 -19.12 -7.08 11.39
C GLY A 118 -20.58 -7.22 10.93
N THR A 119 -20.95 -6.57 9.83
CA THR A 119 -22.32 -6.67 9.27
C THR A 119 -22.64 -8.10 8.82
N LEU A 120 -21.71 -8.80 8.18
CA LEU A 120 -21.87 -10.21 7.80
C LEU A 120 -22.01 -11.12 9.02
N ALA A 121 -21.23 -10.89 10.08
CA ALA A 121 -21.30 -11.67 11.32
C ALA A 121 -22.64 -11.49 12.04
N LEU A 122 -23.14 -10.25 12.13
CA LEU A 122 -24.47 -9.96 12.66
C LEU A 122 -25.57 -10.65 11.84
N SER A 123 -25.44 -10.63 10.52
CA SER A 123 -26.40 -11.29 9.64
C SER A 123 -26.40 -12.79 9.76
N PHE A 124 -25.21 -13.38 9.84
CA PHE A 124 -25.06 -14.80 10.05
C PHE A 124 -25.65 -15.24 11.39
N ALA A 125 -25.39 -14.52 12.47
CA ALA A 125 -25.92 -14.82 13.80
C ALA A 125 -27.46 -14.74 13.82
N SER A 126 -28.04 -13.69 13.23
CA SER A 126 -29.49 -13.48 13.16
C SER A 126 -30.18 -14.57 12.35
N ASN A 127 -29.67 -14.88 11.15
CA ASN A 127 -30.19 -15.96 10.32
C ASN A 127 -30.05 -17.33 10.99
N ARG A 128 -28.93 -17.59 11.69
CA ARG A 128 -28.76 -18.84 12.44
C ARG A 128 -29.77 -18.97 13.57
N SER A 129 -30.06 -17.88 14.29
CA SER A 129 -31.09 -17.84 15.32
C SER A 129 -32.49 -18.07 14.74
N LEU A 130 -32.80 -17.45 13.60
CA LEU A 130 -34.07 -17.64 12.89
C LEU A 130 -34.29 -19.11 12.48
N ILE A 131 -33.25 -19.75 11.92
CA ILE A 131 -33.33 -21.18 11.55
C ILE A 131 -33.51 -22.05 12.78
N ALA A 132 -32.76 -21.77 13.87
CA ALA A 132 -32.84 -22.55 15.10
C ALA A 132 -34.24 -22.45 15.74
N SER A 133 -34.78 -21.25 15.88
CA SER A 133 -36.14 -21.01 16.40
C SER A 133 -37.21 -21.67 15.54
N THR A 134 -37.11 -21.56 14.22
CA THR A 134 -38.04 -22.24 13.29
C THR A 134 -37.94 -23.76 13.41
N THR A 135 -36.73 -24.31 13.55
CA THR A 135 -36.53 -25.77 13.72
C THR A 135 -37.13 -26.27 15.03
N LEU A 136 -36.99 -25.51 16.12
CA LEU A 136 -37.58 -25.84 17.41
C LEU A 136 -39.12 -25.82 17.34
N ALA A 137 -39.70 -24.77 16.76
CA ALA A 137 -41.15 -24.66 16.59
C ALA A 137 -41.72 -25.77 15.69
N MET A 138 -41.00 -26.14 14.61
CA MET A 138 -41.34 -27.30 13.77
C MET A 138 -41.27 -28.64 14.52
N GLY A 139 -40.37 -28.77 15.51
CA GLY A 139 -40.32 -29.92 16.41
C GLY A 139 -41.59 -30.03 17.25
N GLN A 140 -42.00 -28.93 17.88
CA GLN A 140 -43.23 -28.85 18.68
C GLN A 140 -44.49 -29.13 17.86
N TYR A 141 -44.55 -28.60 16.64
CA TYR A 141 -45.61 -28.92 15.68
C TYR A 141 -45.69 -30.42 15.41
N ARG A 142 -44.55 -31.07 15.11
CA ARG A 142 -44.53 -32.51 14.82
C ARG A 142 -45.00 -33.34 16.00
N GLU A 143 -44.64 -32.97 17.23
CA GLU A 143 -45.11 -33.67 18.43
C GLU A 143 -46.62 -33.52 18.63
N THR A 144 -47.14 -32.30 18.49
CA THR A 144 -48.57 -32.01 18.65
C THR A 144 -49.42 -32.62 17.52
N ALA A 145 -48.91 -32.60 16.29
CA ALA A 145 -49.61 -33.10 15.10
C ALA A 145 -49.44 -34.61 14.88
N ALA A 146 -48.43 -35.27 15.47
CA ALA A 146 -48.17 -36.70 15.30
C ALA A 146 -49.40 -37.62 15.51
N PRO A 147 -50.23 -37.46 16.57
CA PRO A 147 -51.42 -38.28 16.74
C PRO A 147 -52.47 -38.02 15.65
N LEU A 148 -52.62 -36.78 15.19
CA LEU A 148 -53.56 -36.40 14.13
C LEU A 148 -53.11 -36.93 12.76
N LEU A 149 -51.82 -36.85 12.46
CA LEU A 149 -51.24 -37.30 11.19
C LEU A 149 -51.23 -38.83 11.04
N LYS A 150 -51.30 -39.58 12.15
CA LYS A 150 -51.36 -41.06 12.15
C LYS A 150 -52.80 -41.60 12.11
N ALA A 151 -53.80 -40.75 12.27
CA ALA A 151 -55.20 -41.18 12.20
C ALA A 151 -55.58 -41.52 10.75
N SER A 152 -55.78 -42.80 10.45
CA SER A 152 -56.14 -43.28 9.11
C SER A 152 -57.62 -43.10 8.75
N THR A 153 -58.45 -42.70 9.72
CA THR A 153 -59.89 -42.51 9.55
C THR A 153 -60.31 -41.23 10.27
N VAL A 154 -60.97 -40.33 9.55
CA VAL A 154 -61.64 -39.15 10.13
C VAL A 154 -62.89 -39.64 10.86
N THR A 155 -62.71 -40.07 12.11
CA THR A 155 -63.80 -40.59 12.96
C THR A 155 -64.61 -39.48 13.62
N ASP A 156 -64.09 -38.26 13.65
CA ASP A 156 -64.71 -37.12 14.32
C ASP A 156 -64.88 -35.95 13.35
N VAL A 157 -66.06 -35.30 13.39
CA VAL A 157 -66.38 -34.09 12.60
C VAL A 157 -65.79 -32.84 13.27
N ASP A 158 -65.26 -33.00 14.49
CA ASP A 158 -64.75 -31.92 15.30
C ASP A 158 -63.37 -31.42 14.82
N LEU A 159 -63.40 -30.36 14.02
CA LEU A 159 -62.22 -29.71 13.46
C LEU A 159 -61.41 -28.92 14.50
N GLU A 160 -61.92 -28.72 15.71
CA GLU A 160 -61.24 -27.97 16.78
C GLU A 160 -59.86 -28.56 17.14
N ASN A 161 -59.71 -29.88 17.02
CA ASN A 161 -58.45 -30.58 17.31
C ASN A 161 -57.31 -30.19 16.34
N VAL A 162 -57.64 -29.67 15.16
CA VAL A 162 -56.65 -29.30 14.11
C VAL A 162 -56.24 -27.82 14.22
N ILE A 163 -57.03 -26.99 14.91
CA ILE A 163 -56.78 -25.55 15.04
C ILE A 163 -55.45 -25.28 15.73
N GLY A 164 -55.17 -25.96 16.85
CA GLY A 164 -53.92 -25.76 17.61
C GLY A 164 -52.64 -26.00 16.78
N PRO A 165 -52.50 -27.16 16.11
CA PRO A 165 -51.38 -27.41 15.20
C PRO A 165 -51.30 -26.44 14.01
N LEU A 166 -52.45 -26.00 13.46
CA LEU A 166 -52.48 -25.01 12.39
C LEU A 166 -52.02 -23.62 12.87
N ASP A 167 -52.44 -23.20 14.07
CA ASP A 167 -51.98 -21.96 14.69
C ASP A 167 -50.46 -21.99 14.92
N GLN A 168 -49.90 -23.11 15.43
CA GLN A 168 -48.44 -23.27 15.57
C GLN A 168 -47.69 -23.09 14.25
N LEU A 169 -48.30 -23.51 13.13
CA LEU A 169 -47.70 -23.43 11.81
C LEU A 169 -47.89 -22.04 11.17
N ARG A 170 -49.00 -21.36 11.47
CA ARG A 170 -49.25 -19.96 11.13
C ARG A 170 -48.24 -19.03 11.81
N ASP A 171 -47.98 -19.29 13.08
CA ASP A 171 -47.24 -18.41 14.00
C ASP A 171 -45.72 -18.70 14.04
N LEU A 172 -45.20 -19.46 13.06
CA LEU A 172 -43.76 -19.70 12.92
C LEU A 172 -42.98 -18.37 12.80
N PRO A 173 -41.71 -18.32 13.26
CA PRO A 173 -40.88 -17.11 13.20
C PRO A 173 -40.74 -16.49 11.80
N ALA A 174 -40.76 -17.34 10.77
CA ALA A 174 -40.95 -16.99 9.36
C ALA A 174 -42.17 -17.75 8.80
N GLY A 175 -43.33 -17.46 9.39
CA GLY A 175 -44.61 -18.13 9.17
C GLY A 175 -45.55 -17.35 8.26
N TYR A 176 -46.81 -17.78 8.23
CA TYR A 176 -47.84 -17.14 7.42
C TYR A 176 -48.20 -15.75 7.97
N GLU A 177 -48.32 -15.61 9.29
CA GLU A 177 -48.66 -14.34 9.96
C GLU A 177 -47.56 -13.28 9.77
N THR A 178 -46.29 -13.67 9.92
CA THR A 178 -45.14 -12.77 9.80
C THR A 178 -44.67 -12.58 8.36
N GLY A 179 -45.45 -13.07 7.39
CA GLY A 179 -45.09 -13.13 5.98
C GLY A 179 -45.14 -11.81 5.22
N ASP A 180 -45.91 -10.85 5.72
CA ASP A 180 -46.06 -9.51 5.12
C ASP A 180 -45.21 -8.46 5.84
N LEU A 181 -44.52 -8.84 6.91
CA LEU A 181 -43.61 -7.97 7.64
C LEU A 181 -42.29 -7.80 6.88
N PRO A 182 -41.69 -6.59 6.89
CA PRO A 182 -40.39 -6.38 6.28
C PRO A 182 -39.31 -7.23 6.96
N THR A 183 -38.40 -7.77 6.17
CA THR A 183 -37.21 -8.48 6.66
C THR A 183 -36.39 -7.56 7.56
N PRO A 184 -36.02 -7.97 8.78
CA PRO A 184 -35.10 -7.22 9.61
C PRO A 184 -33.78 -6.94 8.86
N LEU A 185 -33.24 -5.73 9.01
CA LEU A 185 -32.02 -5.32 8.31
C LEU A 185 -30.83 -6.24 8.62
N GLU A 186 -30.74 -6.67 9.88
CA GLU A 186 -29.73 -7.63 10.34
C GLU A 186 -29.78 -8.95 9.56
N GLU A 187 -30.95 -9.45 9.14
CA GLU A 187 -31.05 -10.67 8.35
C GLU A 187 -30.66 -10.50 6.87
N THR A 188 -30.55 -9.25 6.37
CA THR A 188 -30.62 -8.92 4.94
C THR A 188 -29.27 -8.71 4.23
N PHE A 189 -28.13 -8.75 4.93
CA PHE A 189 -26.79 -8.49 4.36
C PHE A 189 -26.25 -9.59 3.40
N GLY A 190 -27.08 -10.06 2.47
CA GLY A 190 -26.77 -11.09 1.47
C GLY A 190 -26.92 -12.54 1.95
N LEU A 191 -27.24 -12.75 3.25
CA LEU A 191 -27.31 -14.07 3.87
C LEU A 191 -28.74 -14.49 4.29
N SER A 192 -29.76 -13.71 3.92
CA SER A 192 -31.13 -13.94 4.35
C SER A 192 -31.63 -15.34 4.01
N GLN A 193 -32.15 -16.04 5.03
CA GLN A 193 -32.87 -17.30 4.91
C GLN A 193 -34.38 -17.14 5.09
N ARG A 194 -34.84 -15.94 5.44
CA ARG A 194 -36.25 -15.68 5.77
C ARG A 194 -37.19 -16.03 4.63
N GLU A 195 -36.84 -15.65 3.40
CA GLU A 195 -37.68 -15.93 2.22
C GLU A 195 -37.85 -17.44 1.98
N ARG A 196 -36.77 -18.22 2.14
CA ARG A 196 -36.80 -19.68 1.99
C ARG A 196 -37.68 -20.33 3.05
N LEU A 197 -37.55 -19.89 4.31
CA LEU A 197 -38.36 -20.39 5.42
C LEU A 197 -39.82 -20.01 5.25
N LEU A 198 -40.10 -18.75 4.88
CA LEU A 198 -41.44 -18.24 4.64
C LEU A 198 -42.15 -18.99 3.50
N SER A 199 -41.45 -19.26 2.39
CA SER A 199 -42.01 -20.06 1.30
C SER A 199 -42.37 -21.48 1.75
N ALA A 200 -41.51 -22.11 2.55
CA ALA A 200 -41.78 -23.44 3.09
C ALA A 200 -42.95 -23.43 4.08
N SER A 201 -43.01 -22.46 4.99
CA SER A 201 -44.09 -22.29 5.96
C SER A 201 -45.43 -22.01 5.28
N LYS A 202 -45.47 -21.11 4.27
CA LYS A 202 -46.69 -20.82 3.49
C LYS A 202 -47.20 -22.05 2.74
N THR A 203 -46.29 -22.91 2.27
CA THR A 203 -46.66 -24.16 1.60
C THR A 203 -47.20 -25.19 2.59
N ALA A 204 -46.61 -25.28 3.78
CA ALA A 204 -47.05 -26.21 4.81
C ALA A 204 -48.37 -25.80 5.49
N TYR A 205 -48.71 -24.51 5.48
CA TYR A 205 -49.96 -23.98 6.07
C TYR A 205 -51.18 -24.13 5.16
N ARG A 206 -50.97 -24.15 3.84
CA ARG A 206 -52.04 -24.29 2.83
C ARG A 206 -52.40 -25.75 2.62
#